data_AF-A0A7V2T7C7-F1
#
_entry.id   AF-A0A7V2T7C7-F1
#
_cell.length_a   1.000
_cell.length_b   1.000
_cell.length_c   1.000
_cell.angle_alpha   90.00
_cell.angle_beta   90.00
_cell.angle_gamma   90.00
#
_symmetry.space_group_name_H-M   'P 1'
#
loop_
_entity.id
_entity.type
_entity.pdbx_description
1 polymer ?
#
loop_
_entity_poly.entity_id
_entity_poly.type
_entity_poly.pdbx_seq_one_letter_code
_entity_poly.pdbx_strand_id
1 'polypeptide(L)'
;MTPKQETSVPPRSLRKLGPPPSFFEPVAKLSEEEAREELAWLAREIERHDRLYYVFDRPEISDAEYDALKTRNRLIEARFPHLVRPDSPSLRVGAPPAEEFGKIRHAVPMFTLDNAMDEGDLREWAARIRRFLGLPPDAPLRYVAEPKMDGLSCSLRYENGVLVSAATRGDGYTGEDVTANVRTIREIPQHLVTDRPPPVLEVRGEVYMNRGDFERLNAERAARGEPVFANPRNAAAGSLRQLDSRVTAQRPLRFFVWGWGEADPPITGTYSGFLDRIRELGFPVNPLTRRCDSEEELIAYHDDLEQRRFELPYDIDGVVDKVDDIALQERLGFVQRAPRWAIAHKFSPQKAFT
;
A
#
# COMPACT_ATOMS: atom_id res chain seq x y z
N MET A 1 17.37 -22.48 22.77
CA MET A 1 17.30 -21.09 23.25
C MET A 1 15.98 -20.52 22.79
N THR A 2 15.09 -20.19 23.71
CA THR A 2 13.77 -19.61 23.43
C THR A 2 13.96 -18.24 22.74
N PRO A 3 13.23 -17.91 21.65
CA PRO A 3 13.33 -16.59 21.05
C PRO A 3 12.81 -15.56 22.07
N LYS A 4 13.58 -14.50 22.32
CA LYS A 4 13.06 -13.34 23.05
C LYS A 4 11.94 -12.75 22.19
N GLN A 5 10.70 -12.84 22.64
CA GLN A 5 9.63 -11.98 22.12
C GLN A 5 10.10 -10.53 22.28
N GLU A 6 10.33 -9.83 21.17
CA GLU A 6 10.67 -8.41 21.22
C GLU A 6 9.49 -7.64 21.81
N THR A 7 9.66 -7.19 23.05
CA THR A 7 8.76 -6.25 23.69
C THR A 7 9.03 -4.87 23.11
N SER A 8 8.43 -4.56 21.96
CA SER A 8 8.60 -3.24 21.35
C SER A 8 7.93 -2.16 22.21
N VAL A 9 8.73 -1.20 22.68
CA VAL A 9 8.25 0.00 23.36
C VAL A 9 8.15 1.09 22.29
N PRO A 10 6.99 1.73 22.11
CA PRO A 10 6.80 2.75 21.07
C PRO A 10 7.62 4.04 21.36
N PRO A 11 7.92 4.84 20.32
CA PRO A 11 8.82 6.00 20.45
C PRO A 11 8.27 7.13 21.34
N ARG A 12 9.18 7.87 21.99
CA ARG A 12 8.86 8.95 22.95
C ARG A 12 8.15 10.17 22.33
N SER A 13 8.27 10.40 21.03
CA SER A 13 7.62 11.51 20.31
C SER A 13 6.10 11.45 20.43
N LEU A 14 5.54 10.25 20.59
CA LEU A 14 4.11 10.01 20.80
C LEU A 14 3.60 10.50 22.17
N ARG A 15 4.47 10.90 23.13
CA ARG A 15 4.04 11.54 24.40
C ARG A 15 3.22 12.81 24.19
N LYS A 16 3.45 13.54 23.09
CA LYS A 16 2.70 14.76 22.78
C LYS A 16 1.22 14.50 22.50
N LEU A 17 0.86 13.27 22.13
CA LEU A 17 -0.51 12.86 21.81
C LEU A 17 -1.34 12.48 23.05
N GLY A 18 -0.76 12.57 24.26
CA GLY A 18 -1.44 12.18 25.51
C GLY A 18 -1.82 10.70 25.62
N PRO A 19 -0.92 9.73 25.35
CA PRO A 19 -1.20 8.30 25.51
C PRO A 19 -1.39 7.90 26.98
N PRO A 20 -2.11 6.79 27.26
CA PRO A 20 -2.18 6.24 28.60
C PRO A 20 -0.78 5.85 29.11
N PRO A 21 -0.53 5.86 30.44
CA PRO A 21 0.78 5.52 31.00
C PRO A 21 1.32 4.16 30.54
N SER A 22 0.42 3.19 30.35
CA SER A 22 0.71 1.83 29.88
C SER A 22 1.38 1.78 28.50
N PHE A 23 1.19 2.81 27.68
CA PHE A 23 1.70 2.89 26.31
C PHE A 23 3.22 2.76 26.23
N PHE A 24 3.94 3.17 27.28
CA PHE A 24 5.41 3.10 27.32
C PHE A 24 5.95 1.82 27.97
N GLU A 25 5.07 0.94 28.42
CA GLU A 25 5.46 -0.35 28.98
C GLU A 25 5.45 -1.45 27.90
N PRO A 26 6.32 -2.47 28.03
CA PRO A 26 6.25 -3.70 27.27
C PRO A 26 4.84 -4.30 27.20
N VAL A 27 4.38 -4.69 26.01
CA VAL A 27 3.07 -5.35 25.83
C VAL A 27 2.94 -6.58 26.73
N ALA A 28 4.03 -7.29 27.03
CA ALA A 28 4.05 -8.44 27.93
C ALA A 28 3.76 -8.13 29.42
N LYS A 29 3.85 -6.86 29.84
CA LYS A 29 3.60 -6.43 31.22
C LYS A 29 2.20 -5.86 31.44
N LEU A 30 1.44 -5.61 30.38
CA LEU A 30 0.10 -5.05 30.48
C LEU A 30 -0.84 -5.97 31.27
N SER A 31 -1.62 -5.38 32.17
CA SER A 31 -2.84 -5.99 32.69
C SER A 31 -3.97 -5.95 31.65
N GLU A 32 -5.03 -6.73 31.85
CA GLU A 32 -6.18 -6.72 30.95
C GLU A 32 -6.88 -5.34 30.92
N GLU A 33 -6.93 -4.63 32.05
CA GLU A 33 -7.54 -3.29 32.12
C GLU A 33 -6.71 -2.27 31.34
N GLU A 34 -5.40 -2.24 31.54
CA GLU A 34 -4.49 -1.36 30.78
C GLU A 34 -4.54 -1.68 29.28
N ALA A 35 -4.60 -2.97 28.91
CA ALA A 35 -4.75 -3.37 27.52
C ALA A 35 -6.07 -2.85 26.91
N ARG A 36 -7.17 -2.90 27.66
CA ARG A 36 -8.47 -2.40 27.20
C ARG A 36 -8.49 -0.89 27.01
N GLU A 37 -7.98 -0.14 27.99
CA GLU A 37 -7.86 1.32 27.92
C GLU A 37 -6.98 1.74 26.74
N GLU A 38 -5.87 1.04 26.56
CA GLU A 38 -4.91 1.36 25.51
C GLU A 38 -5.42 1.00 24.12
N LEU A 39 -6.09 -0.14 23.92
CA LEU A 39 -6.76 -0.47 22.65
C LEU A 39 -7.81 0.58 22.28
N ALA A 40 -8.55 1.11 23.26
CA ALA A 40 -9.52 2.18 23.01
C ALA A 40 -8.85 3.50 22.62
N TRP A 41 -7.69 3.82 23.19
CA TRP A 41 -6.91 5.00 22.80
C TRP A 41 -6.28 4.83 21.40
N LEU A 42 -5.64 3.67 21.15
CA LEU A 42 -5.04 3.31 19.86
C LEU A 42 -6.06 3.37 18.72
N ALA A 43 -7.27 2.84 18.93
CA ALA A 43 -8.33 2.89 17.93
C ALA A 43 -8.68 4.32 17.52
N ARG A 44 -8.81 5.25 18.49
CA ARG A 44 -9.12 6.65 18.23
C ARG A 44 -7.97 7.39 17.55
N GLU A 45 -6.74 7.21 18.02
CA GLU A 45 -5.59 7.92 17.43
C GLU A 45 -5.27 7.40 16.02
N ILE A 46 -5.33 6.09 15.79
CA ILE A 46 -5.12 5.54 14.44
C ILE A 46 -6.21 6.04 13.49
N GLU A 47 -7.49 6.07 13.90
CA GLU A 47 -8.57 6.63 13.08
C GLU A 47 -8.38 8.13 12.78
N ARG A 48 -7.92 8.91 13.76
CA ARG A 48 -7.61 10.34 13.58
C ARG A 48 -6.48 10.52 12.55
N HIS A 49 -5.42 9.75 12.69
CA HIS A 49 -4.28 9.77 11.77
C HIS A 49 -4.64 9.23 10.39
N ASP A 50 -5.52 8.23 10.28
CA ASP A 50 -6.08 7.76 9.01
C ASP A 50 -6.79 8.89 8.27
N ARG A 51 -7.63 9.68 8.96
CA ARG A 51 -8.31 10.82 8.35
C ARG A 51 -7.33 11.91 7.92
N LEU A 52 -6.39 12.28 8.79
CA LEU A 52 -5.36 13.27 8.45
C LEU A 52 -4.52 12.85 7.23
N TYR A 53 -4.19 11.57 7.16
CA TYR A 53 -3.34 11.02 6.11
C TYR A 53 -4.10 10.79 4.81
N TYR A 54 -5.22 10.06 4.84
CA TYR A 54 -5.95 9.61 3.64
C TYR A 54 -7.03 10.59 3.17
N VAL A 55 -7.61 11.40 4.06
CA VAL A 55 -8.71 12.31 3.72
C VAL A 55 -8.24 13.75 3.58
N PHE A 56 -7.35 14.21 4.46
CA PHE A 56 -6.91 15.60 4.47
C PHE A 56 -5.53 15.85 3.85
N ASP A 57 -4.78 14.79 3.52
CA ASP A 57 -3.42 14.86 2.97
C ASP A 57 -2.47 15.75 3.81
N ARG A 58 -2.66 15.74 5.14
CA ARG A 58 -1.96 16.57 6.14
C ARG A 58 -1.56 15.73 7.36
N PRO A 59 -0.61 14.80 7.22
CA PRO A 59 -0.13 14.02 8.35
C PRO A 59 0.50 14.91 9.43
N GLU A 60 0.29 14.53 10.68
CA GLU A 60 0.91 15.15 11.85
C GLU A 60 2.07 14.33 12.44
N ILE A 61 2.11 13.03 12.12
CA ILE A 61 3.17 12.10 12.54
C ILE A 61 3.79 11.46 11.30
N SER A 62 5.01 10.96 11.44
CA SER A 62 5.69 10.21 10.39
C SER A 62 5.06 8.82 10.18
N ASP A 63 5.29 8.24 9.00
CA ASP A 63 4.82 6.88 8.67
C ASP A 63 5.36 5.84 9.64
N ALA A 64 6.62 5.97 10.08
CA ALA A 64 7.22 5.07 11.07
C ALA A 64 6.54 5.16 12.44
N GLU A 65 6.12 6.35 12.87
CA GLU A 65 5.38 6.54 14.11
C GLU A 65 3.97 5.95 14.01
N TYR A 66 3.32 6.11 12.85
CA TYR A 66 2.01 5.51 12.58
C TYR A 66 2.08 3.97 12.52
N ASP A 67 3.10 3.41 11.86
CA ASP A 67 3.34 1.96 11.81
C ASP A 67 3.64 1.39 13.22
N ALA A 68 4.29 2.17 14.09
CA ALA A 68 4.48 1.80 15.49
C ALA A 68 3.16 1.71 16.27
N LEU A 69 2.20 2.62 16.03
CA LEU A 69 0.85 2.55 16.62
C LEU A 69 0.13 1.28 16.18
N LYS A 70 0.16 0.96 14.88
CA LYS A 70 -0.47 -0.26 14.33
C LYS A 70 0.15 -1.53 14.86
N THR A 71 1.48 -1.60 14.87
CA THR A 71 2.24 -2.74 15.40
C THR A 71 1.86 -2.99 16.85
N ARG A 72 1.80 -1.92 17.66
CA ARG A 72 1.41 -2.03 19.06
C ARG A 72 -0.03 -2.52 19.24
N ASN A 73 -0.98 -2.01 18.46
CA ASN A 73 -2.36 -2.51 18.46
C ASN A 73 -2.41 -4.03 18.17
N ARG A 74 -1.75 -4.47 17.10
CA ARG A 74 -1.70 -5.90 16.71
C ARG A 74 -1.07 -6.77 17.79
N LEU A 75 0.01 -6.32 18.44
CA LEU A 75 0.66 -7.06 19.52
C LEU A 75 -0.26 -7.21 20.75
N ILE A 76 -1.01 -6.17 21.11
CA ILE A 76 -1.96 -6.23 22.22
C ILE A 76 -3.12 -7.18 21.86
N GLU A 77 -3.68 -7.08 20.65
CA GLU A 77 -4.74 -7.97 20.18
C GLU A 77 -4.31 -9.44 20.12
N ALA A 78 -3.06 -9.71 19.71
CA ALA A 78 -2.51 -11.06 19.71
C ALA A 78 -2.38 -11.64 21.12
N ARG A 79 -2.05 -10.81 22.12
CA ARG A 79 -1.95 -11.22 23.53
C ARG A 79 -3.31 -11.37 24.20
N PHE A 80 -4.28 -10.52 23.85
CA PHE A 80 -5.62 -10.52 24.41
C PHE A 80 -6.70 -10.62 23.31
N PRO A 81 -6.85 -11.80 22.65
CA PRO A 81 -7.75 -11.93 21.51
C PRO A 81 -9.23 -11.65 21.84
N HIS A 82 -9.64 -11.85 23.09
CA HIS A 82 -11.00 -11.56 23.56
C HIS A 82 -11.29 -10.06 23.76
N LEU A 83 -10.26 -9.21 23.69
CA LEU A 83 -10.39 -7.75 23.79
C LEU A 83 -10.43 -7.05 22.43
N VAL A 84 -10.32 -7.79 21.31
CA VAL A 84 -10.41 -7.22 19.96
C VAL A 84 -11.74 -6.49 19.80
N ARG A 85 -11.67 -5.19 19.50
CA ARG A 85 -12.84 -4.33 19.41
C ARG A 85 -13.50 -4.40 18.03
N PRO A 86 -14.83 -4.24 17.93
CA PRO A 86 -15.52 -4.17 16.64
C PRO A 86 -15.06 -3.00 15.75
N ASP A 87 -14.61 -1.90 16.37
CA ASP A 87 -14.08 -0.71 15.70
C ASP A 87 -12.54 -0.76 15.53
N SER A 88 -11.91 -1.91 15.75
CA SER A 88 -10.46 -2.01 15.71
C SER A 88 -9.88 -1.60 14.34
N PRO A 89 -8.81 -0.78 14.32
CA PRO A 89 -8.10 -0.44 13.09
C PRO A 89 -7.55 -1.66 12.35
N SER A 90 -7.26 -2.78 13.03
CA SER A 90 -6.78 -4.01 12.38
C SER A 90 -7.85 -4.66 11.49
N LEU A 91 -9.13 -4.31 11.69
CA LEU A 91 -10.25 -4.79 10.88
C LEU A 91 -10.62 -3.82 9.74
N ARG A 92 -9.95 -2.68 9.63
CA ARG A 92 -10.25 -1.61 8.65
C ARG A 92 -9.14 -1.48 7.61
N VAL A 93 -9.48 -0.95 6.44
CA VAL A 93 -8.53 -0.63 5.36
C VAL A 93 -8.77 0.83 4.98
N GLY A 94 -7.70 1.63 4.86
CA GLY A 94 -7.79 3.04 4.45
C GLY A 94 -8.75 3.89 5.28
N ALA A 95 -9.36 4.90 4.65
CA ALA A 95 -10.36 5.77 5.26
C ALA A 95 -11.58 5.94 4.32
N PRO A 96 -12.76 6.26 4.85
CA PRO A 96 -13.94 6.53 4.04
C PRO A 96 -13.71 7.68 3.03
N PRO A 97 -14.31 7.62 1.83
CA PRO A 97 -14.31 8.72 0.87
C PRO A 97 -14.80 10.05 1.46
N ALA A 98 -14.21 11.17 1.03
CA ALA A 98 -14.70 12.50 1.37
C ALA A 98 -16.13 12.74 0.82
N GLU A 99 -16.89 13.66 1.43
CA GLU A 99 -18.29 13.91 1.05
C GLU A 99 -18.40 14.67 -0.28
N GLU A 100 -17.38 15.44 -0.65
CA GLU A 100 -17.36 16.30 -1.83
C GLU A 100 -17.15 15.54 -3.14
N PHE A 101 -16.69 14.28 -3.10
CA PHE A 101 -16.51 13.44 -4.27
C PHE A 101 -17.66 12.44 -4.43
N GLY A 102 -17.95 12.10 -5.69
CA GLY A 102 -18.77 10.91 -5.98
C GLY A 102 -18.15 9.66 -5.37
N LYS A 103 -18.95 8.64 -5.09
CA LYS A 103 -18.47 7.37 -4.50
C LYS A 103 -18.58 6.25 -5.50
N ILE A 104 -17.51 5.48 -5.67
CA ILE A 104 -17.49 4.29 -6.52
C ILE A 104 -17.23 3.08 -5.63
N ARG A 105 -18.14 2.11 -5.67
CA ARG A 105 -17.91 0.80 -5.06
C ARG A 105 -17.04 -0.03 -5.98
N HIS A 106 -15.95 -0.58 -5.45
CA HIS A 106 -15.06 -1.47 -6.21
C HIS A 106 -15.76 -2.80 -6.49
N ALA A 107 -15.66 -3.29 -7.73
CA ALA A 107 -16.24 -4.57 -8.13
C ALA A 107 -15.58 -5.75 -7.39
N VAL A 108 -14.25 -5.67 -7.26
CA VAL A 108 -13.45 -6.52 -6.38
C VAL A 108 -12.88 -5.64 -5.26
N PRO A 109 -12.89 -6.03 -3.98
CA PRO A 109 -12.26 -5.21 -2.94
C PRO A 109 -10.76 -4.96 -3.18
N MET A 110 -10.27 -3.78 -2.78
CA MET A 110 -8.86 -3.39 -2.75
C MET A 110 -8.31 -3.58 -1.33
N PHE A 111 -7.66 -4.71 -1.11
CA PHE A 111 -7.13 -5.10 0.19
C PHE A 111 -5.70 -4.59 0.45
N THR A 112 -5.28 -4.69 1.71
CA THR A 112 -3.93 -4.32 2.15
C THR A 112 -3.01 -5.55 2.11
N LEU A 113 -1.69 -5.33 2.07
CA LEU A 113 -0.69 -6.39 2.22
C LEU A 113 -0.26 -6.51 3.68
N ASP A 114 -0.01 -7.74 4.14
CA ASP A 114 0.80 -7.93 5.35
C ASP A 114 2.23 -7.42 5.10
N ASN A 115 2.91 -7.00 6.16
CA ASN A 115 4.29 -6.52 6.10
C ASN A 115 5.27 -7.61 6.55
N ALA A 116 6.43 -7.69 5.88
CA ALA A 116 7.65 -8.28 6.40
C ALA A 116 8.61 -7.15 6.75
N MET A 117 9.14 -7.15 7.97
CA MET A 117 10.05 -6.10 8.46
C MET A 117 11.53 -6.51 8.35
N ASP A 118 11.79 -7.81 8.21
CA ASP A 118 13.13 -8.37 8.04
C ASP A 118 13.12 -9.64 7.18
N GLU A 119 14.32 -10.17 6.90
CA GLU A 119 14.54 -11.40 6.15
C GLU A 119 13.81 -12.61 6.77
N GLY A 120 13.74 -12.66 8.11
CA GLY A 120 13.09 -13.75 8.84
C GLY A 120 11.60 -13.81 8.55
N ASP A 121 10.92 -12.65 8.57
CA ASP A 121 9.51 -12.53 8.22
C ASP A 121 9.23 -13.01 6.77
N LEU A 122 10.09 -12.61 5.82
CA LEU A 122 9.97 -13.01 4.42
C LEU A 122 10.13 -14.54 4.26
N ARG A 123 11.15 -15.13 4.90
CA ARG A 123 11.36 -16.58 4.89
C ARG A 123 10.20 -17.33 5.53
N GLU A 124 9.63 -16.80 6.60
CA GLU A 124 8.45 -17.40 7.24
C GLU A 124 7.23 -17.36 6.32
N TRP A 125 7.01 -16.23 5.63
CA TRP A 125 5.95 -16.10 4.62
C TRP A 125 6.09 -17.14 3.50
N ALA A 126 7.27 -17.27 2.91
CA ALA A 126 7.54 -18.26 1.87
C ALA A 126 7.35 -19.70 2.38
N ALA A 127 7.84 -20.00 3.59
CA ALA A 127 7.64 -21.31 4.21
C ALA A 127 6.15 -21.61 4.49
N ARG A 128 5.34 -20.61 4.88
CA ARG A 128 3.88 -20.76 5.03
C ARG A 128 3.21 -21.09 3.70
N ILE A 129 3.60 -20.44 2.61
CA ILE A 129 3.09 -20.73 1.27
C ILE A 129 3.40 -22.18 0.88
N ARG A 130 4.66 -22.59 1.00
CA ARG A 130 5.08 -23.97 0.66
C ARG A 130 4.30 -25.02 1.46
N ARG A 131 4.15 -24.82 2.78
CA ARG A 131 3.34 -25.70 3.65
C ARG A 131 1.88 -25.76 3.21
N PHE A 132 1.27 -24.62 2.91
CA PHE A 132 -0.13 -24.55 2.48
C PHE A 132 -0.36 -25.30 1.14
N LEU A 133 0.58 -25.15 0.20
CA LEU A 133 0.51 -25.79 -1.11
C LEU A 133 0.95 -27.26 -1.10
N GLY A 134 1.51 -27.76 0.01
CA GLY A 134 2.08 -29.11 0.11
C GLY A 134 3.34 -29.28 -0.74
N LEU A 135 4.08 -28.21 -0.99
CA LEU A 135 5.30 -28.25 -1.81
C LEU A 135 6.48 -28.77 -0.98
N PRO A 136 7.30 -29.67 -1.53
CA PRO A 136 8.57 -30.04 -0.90
C PRO A 136 9.54 -28.83 -0.90
N PRO A 137 10.57 -28.84 -0.02
CA PRO A 137 11.49 -27.71 0.14
C PRO A 137 12.18 -27.26 -1.16
N ASP A 138 12.44 -28.19 -2.07
CA ASP A 138 13.15 -28.02 -3.34
C ASP A 138 12.23 -27.84 -4.55
N ALA A 139 10.90 -27.91 -4.37
CA ALA A 139 9.99 -27.65 -5.48
C ALA A 139 10.12 -26.20 -5.96
N PRO A 140 10.10 -25.97 -7.28
CA PRO A 140 10.18 -24.63 -7.84
C PRO A 140 8.95 -23.82 -7.46
N LEU A 141 9.18 -22.61 -6.95
CA LEU A 141 8.15 -21.61 -6.69
C LEU A 141 8.71 -20.26 -7.13
N ARG A 142 8.08 -19.68 -8.14
CA ARG A 142 8.51 -18.41 -8.72
C ARG A 142 7.77 -17.24 -8.11
N TYR A 143 8.47 -16.12 -8.07
CA TYR A 143 7.99 -14.87 -7.52
C TYR A 143 8.21 -13.71 -8.47
N VAL A 144 7.52 -12.62 -8.20
CA VAL A 144 7.77 -11.31 -8.78
C VAL A 144 7.97 -10.32 -7.65
N ALA A 145 9.09 -9.59 -7.71
CA ALA A 145 9.46 -8.54 -6.78
C ALA A 145 9.32 -7.18 -7.46
N GLU A 146 8.59 -6.25 -6.86
CA GLU A 146 8.27 -4.95 -7.42
C GLU A 146 8.58 -3.84 -6.43
N PRO A 147 9.10 -2.68 -6.86
CA PRO A 147 9.22 -1.54 -5.95
C PRO A 147 7.86 -1.19 -5.36
N LYS A 148 7.79 -1.08 -4.04
CA LYS A 148 6.59 -0.67 -3.34
C LYS A 148 6.48 0.86 -3.42
N MET A 149 5.73 1.31 -4.42
CA MET A 149 5.53 2.73 -4.71
C MET A 149 4.88 3.45 -3.53
N ASP A 150 5.41 4.62 -3.16
CA ASP A 150 4.78 5.47 -2.16
C ASP A 150 3.93 6.58 -2.82
N GLY A 151 2.66 6.24 -3.11
CA GLY A 151 1.73 7.14 -3.77
C GLY A 151 0.28 6.96 -3.29
N LEU A 152 -0.67 7.15 -4.20
CA LEU A 152 -2.08 6.90 -3.93
C LEU A 152 -2.60 5.80 -4.86
N SER A 153 -2.99 4.67 -4.29
CA SER A 153 -3.61 3.58 -5.02
C SER A 153 -4.90 4.01 -5.73
N CYS A 154 -4.98 3.67 -7.01
CA CYS A 154 -6.09 4.00 -7.89
C CYS A 154 -6.51 2.78 -8.72
N SER A 155 -7.83 2.61 -8.86
CA SER A 155 -8.46 1.60 -9.71
C SER A 155 -9.06 2.26 -10.94
N LEU A 156 -8.77 1.71 -12.11
CA LEU A 156 -9.17 2.21 -13.43
C LEU A 156 -10.04 1.18 -14.12
N ARG A 157 -11.31 1.49 -14.35
CA ARG A 157 -12.23 0.57 -15.03
C ARG A 157 -12.33 0.90 -16.51
N TYR A 158 -12.06 -0.11 -17.34
CA TYR A 158 -12.27 -0.07 -18.77
C TYR A 158 -13.42 -0.99 -19.16
N GLU A 159 -14.29 -0.50 -20.03
CA GLU A 159 -15.35 -1.29 -20.66
C GLU A 159 -15.18 -1.22 -22.17
N ASN A 160 -15.08 -2.38 -22.82
CA ASN A 160 -14.77 -2.49 -24.25
C ASN A 160 -13.57 -1.61 -24.66
N GLY A 161 -12.57 -1.53 -23.79
CA GLY A 161 -11.33 -0.81 -24.02
C GLY A 161 -11.40 0.69 -23.76
N VAL A 162 -12.52 1.25 -23.31
CA VAL A 162 -12.65 2.68 -23.00
C VAL A 162 -12.62 2.89 -21.49
N LEU A 163 -11.82 3.84 -21.00
CA LEU A 163 -11.83 4.23 -19.59
C LEU A 163 -13.20 4.82 -19.25
N VAL A 164 -13.97 4.13 -18.40
CA VAL A 164 -15.33 4.56 -17.99
C VAL A 164 -15.34 5.20 -16.61
N SER A 165 -14.52 4.71 -15.68
CA SER A 165 -14.42 5.27 -14.34
C SER A 165 -13.05 5.04 -13.72
N ALA A 166 -12.69 5.90 -12.77
CA ALA A 166 -11.52 5.71 -11.93
C ALA A 166 -11.82 6.09 -10.48
N ALA A 167 -11.34 5.28 -9.56
CA ALA A 167 -11.59 5.43 -8.14
C ALA A 167 -10.31 5.41 -7.31
N THR A 168 -10.24 6.21 -6.26
CA THR A 168 -9.21 6.02 -5.22
C THR A 168 -9.47 4.72 -4.46
N ARG A 169 -8.49 4.20 -3.71
CA ARG A 169 -8.73 3.01 -2.88
C ARG A 169 -9.86 3.23 -1.86
N GLY A 170 -9.90 4.42 -1.23
CA GLY A 170 -10.78 4.72 -0.10
C GLY A 170 -10.62 3.69 1.01
N ASP A 171 -11.74 3.09 1.43
CA ASP A 171 -11.78 2.09 2.50
C ASP A 171 -11.51 0.64 2.03
N GLY A 172 -11.08 0.49 0.77
CA GLY A 172 -10.87 -0.80 0.12
C GLY A 172 -12.15 -1.40 -0.49
N TYR A 173 -13.34 -0.94 -0.12
CA TYR A 173 -14.60 -1.34 -0.73
C TYR A 173 -15.22 -0.23 -1.58
N THR A 174 -15.05 1.02 -1.14
CA THR A 174 -15.57 2.22 -1.79
C THR A 174 -14.48 3.28 -1.85
N GLY A 175 -14.26 3.79 -3.05
CA GLY A 175 -13.36 4.89 -3.35
C GLY A 175 -14.08 6.20 -3.70
N GLU A 176 -13.31 7.26 -3.83
CA GLU A 176 -13.75 8.53 -4.41
C GLU A 176 -13.68 8.44 -5.94
N ASP A 177 -14.70 8.92 -6.62
CA ASP A 177 -14.70 9.09 -8.07
C ASP A 177 -13.73 10.21 -8.47
N VAL A 178 -12.59 9.80 -9.03
CA VAL A 178 -11.53 10.68 -9.53
C VAL A 178 -11.38 10.56 -11.04
N THR A 179 -12.44 10.12 -11.74
CA THR A 179 -12.40 9.86 -13.18
C THR A 179 -11.93 11.09 -13.96
N ALA A 180 -12.50 12.26 -13.70
CA ALA A 180 -12.13 13.50 -14.39
C ALA A 180 -10.65 13.87 -14.17
N ASN A 181 -10.12 13.66 -12.96
CA ASN A 181 -8.75 13.96 -12.57
C ASN A 181 -7.77 12.96 -13.21
N VAL A 182 -8.09 11.68 -13.17
CA VAL A 182 -7.31 10.60 -13.80
C VAL A 182 -7.19 10.80 -15.32
N ARG A 183 -8.24 11.30 -15.99
CA ARG A 183 -8.17 11.62 -17.43
C ARG A 183 -7.12 12.67 -17.80
N THR A 184 -6.60 13.40 -16.82
CA THR A 184 -5.54 14.40 -17.03
C THR A 184 -4.12 13.82 -16.95
N ILE A 185 -3.97 12.59 -16.43
CA ILE A 185 -2.69 11.90 -16.29
C ILE A 185 -2.30 11.29 -17.64
N ARG A 186 -1.23 11.81 -18.24
CA ARG A 186 -0.82 11.46 -19.62
C ARG A 186 -0.48 9.99 -19.82
N GLU A 187 0.04 9.34 -18.78
CA GLU A 187 0.47 7.93 -18.83
C GLU A 187 -0.71 6.95 -18.74
N ILE A 188 -1.93 7.44 -18.46
CA ILE A 188 -3.12 6.59 -18.38
C ILE A 188 -3.88 6.65 -19.71
N PRO A 189 -3.96 5.54 -20.47
CA PRO A 189 -4.62 5.52 -21.76
C PRO A 189 -6.13 5.78 -21.61
N GLN A 190 -6.70 6.65 -22.44
CA GLN A 190 -8.17 6.80 -22.49
C GLN A 190 -8.84 5.60 -23.18
N HIS A 191 -8.09 4.96 -24.09
CA HIS A 191 -8.46 3.75 -24.80
C HIS A 191 -7.30 2.76 -24.72
N LEU A 192 -7.58 1.51 -24.38
CA LEU A 192 -6.59 0.44 -24.38
C LEU A 192 -6.01 0.27 -25.78
N VAL A 193 -4.69 0.07 -25.87
CA VAL A 193 -3.99 -0.13 -27.15
C VAL A 193 -4.20 -1.57 -27.63
N THR A 194 -5.37 -1.84 -28.21
CA THR A 194 -5.75 -3.16 -28.76
C THR A 194 -6.95 -3.06 -29.69
N ASP A 195 -6.98 -3.88 -30.74
CA ASP A 195 -8.16 -4.04 -31.61
C ASP A 195 -9.20 -5.01 -31.04
N ARG A 196 -8.85 -5.72 -29.96
CA ARG A 196 -9.70 -6.74 -29.31
C ARG A 196 -9.76 -6.47 -27.81
N PRO A 197 -10.40 -5.38 -27.38
CA PRO A 197 -10.48 -5.08 -25.96
C PRO A 197 -11.36 -6.10 -25.22
N PRO A 198 -11.02 -6.44 -23.97
CA PRO A 198 -11.92 -7.23 -23.14
C PRO A 198 -13.21 -6.45 -22.87
N PRO A 199 -14.36 -7.14 -22.70
CA PRO A 199 -15.58 -6.53 -22.21
C PRO A 199 -15.36 -5.68 -20.95
N VAL A 200 -14.57 -6.21 -20.01
CA VAL A 200 -14.24 -5.54 -18.75
C VAL A 200 -12.77 -5.77 -18.39
N LEU A 201 -12.08 -4.70 -18.02
CA LEU A 201 -10.79 -4.77 -17.36
C LEU A 201 -10.65 -3.65 -16.33
N GLU A 202 -10.49 -4.01 -15.07
CA GLU A 202 -10.10 -3.10 -14.00
C GLU A 202 -8.58 -3.18 -13.79
N VAL A 203 -7.87 -2.08 -14.05
CA VAL A 203 -6.42 -1.96 -13.87
C VAL A 203 -6.14 -1.23 -12.56
N ARG A 204 -5.27 -1.78 -11.72
CA ARG A 204 -4.89 -1.19 -10.43
C ARG A 204 -3.44 -0.76 -10.44
N GLY A 205 -3.19 0.42 -9.93
CA GLY A 205 -1.85 0.99 -9.89
C GLY A 205 -1.72 2.08 -8.85
N GLU A 206 -0.55 2.67 -8.79
CA GLU A 206 -0.21 3.74 -7.87
C GLU A 206 -0.06 5.04 -8.64
N VAL A 207 -0.83 6.06 -8.28
CA VAL A 207 -0.62 7.44 -8.73
C VAL A 207 0.46 8.07 -7.87
N TYR A 208 1.52 8.59 -8.48
CA TYR A 208 2.68 9.12 -7.76
C TYR A 208 3.21 10.41 -8.40
N MET A 209 4.17 11.04 -7.73
CA MET A 209 4.87 12.23 -8.21
C MET A 209 6.38 12.01 -8.07
N ASN A 210 7.15 12.39 -9.08
CA ASN A 210 8.61 12.36 -8.96
C ASN A 210 9.09 13.37 -7.91
N ARG A 211 10.20 13.09 -7.25
CA ARG A 211 10.79 13.92 -6.18
C ARG A 211 11.12 15.33 -6.67
N GLY A 212 11.78 15.47 -7.81
CA GLY A 212 12.09 16.80 -8.38
C GLY A 212 10.84 17.60 -8.81
N ASP A 213 9.76 16.90 -9.15
CA ASP A 213 8.47 17.53 -9.46
C ASP A 213 7.75 18.01 -8.20
N PHE A 214 7.81 17.21 -7.13
CA PHE A 214 7.33 17.56 -5.81
C PHE A 214 8.06 18.78 -5.23
N GLU A 215 9.39 18.80 -5.29
CA GLU A 215 10.21 19.91 -4.80
C GLU A 215 9.84 21.23 -5.49
N ARG A 216 9.65 21.18 -6.81
CA ARG A 216 9.20 22.34 -7.59
C ARG A 216 7.79 22.79 -7.20
N LEU A 217 6.85 21.86 -7.05
CA LEU A 217 5.49 22.16 -6.60
C LEU A 217 5.50 22.84 -5.22
N ASN A 218 6.29 22.33 -4.27
CA ASN A 218 6.40 22.94 -2.95
C ASN A 218 7.05 24.33 -2.98
N ALA A 219 8.08 24.55 -3.81
CA ALA A 219 8.67 25.86 -4.00
C ALA A 219 7.65 26.89 -4.55
N GLU A 220 6.83 26.49 -5.53
CA GLU A 220 5.75 27.33 -6.07
C GLU A 220 4.69 27.66 -5.01
N ARG A 221 4.30 26.68 -4.19
CA ARG A 221 3.32 26.88 -3.11
C ARG A 221 3.86 27.83 -2.04
N ALA A 222 5.10 27.65 -1.62
CA ALA A 222 5.76 28.53 -0.66
C ALA A 222 5.84 29.97 -1.17
N ALA A 223 6.18 30.16 -2.45
CA ALA A 223 6.22 31.49 -3.07
C ALA A 223 4.84 32.20 -3.10
N ARG A 224 3.74 31.44 -3.07
CA ARG A 224 2.36 31.96 -2.99
C ARG A 224 1.83 32.06 -1.55
N GLY A 225 2.63 31.73 -0.54
CA GLY A 225 2.19 31.69 0.86
C GLY A 225 1.21 30.56 1.17
N GLU A 226 1.13 29.53 0.31
CA GLU A 226 0.29 28.36 0.53
C GLU A 226 1.01 27.31 1.40
N PRO A 227 0.27 26.50 2.18
CA PRO A 227 0.87 25.37 2.89
C PRO A 227 1.54 24.38 1.93
N VAL A 228 2.78 23.99 2.23
CA VAL A 228 3.53 22.98 1.48
C VAL A 228 3.06 21.57 1.84
N PHE A 229 3.28 20.61 0.93
CA PHE A 229 3.03 19.20 1.18
C PHE A 229 4.18 18.58 1.98
N ALA A 230 3.86 17.62 2.85
CA ALA A 230 4.84 16.97 3.70
C ALA A 230 5.81 16.05 2.93
N ASN A 231 5.30 15.30 1.95
CA ASN A 231 6.07 14.35 1.14
C ASN A 231 5.43 14.20 -0.27
N PRO A 232 6.11 13.54 -1.23
CA PRO A 232 5.57 13.30 -2.58
C PRO A 232 4.24 12.55 -2.61
N ARG A 233 4.01 11.62 -1.67
CA ARG A 233 2.76 10.87 -1.55
C ARG A 233 1.56 11.79 -1.29
N ASN A 234 1.65 12.66 -0.28
CA ASN A 234 0.59 13.63 0.03
C ASN A 234 0.42 14.65 -1.09
N ALA A 235 1.51 15.03 -1.76
CA ALA A 235 1.42 15.88 -2.93
C ALA A 235 0.68 15.20 -4.09
N ALA A 236 0.92 13.91 -4.34
CA ALA A 236 0.23 13.13 -5.35
C ALA A 236 -1.26 12.97 -5.01
N ALA A 237 -1.57 12.56 -3.78
CA ALA A 237 -2.93 12.38 -3.30
C ALA A 237 -3.74 13.68 -3.34
N GLY A 238 -3.22 14.76 -2.76
CA GLY A 238 -3.86 16.07 -2.80
C GLY A 238 -3.99 16.62 -4.21
N SER A 239 -3.04 16.34 -5.11
CA SER A 239 -3.11 16.73 -6.52
C SER A 239 -4.18 15.97 -7.30
N LEU A 240 -4.37 14.67 -7.03
CA LEU A 240 -5.40 13.86 -7.68
C LEU A 240 -6.79 14.22 -7.17
N ARG A 241 -6.92 14.56 -5.89
CA ARG A 241 -8.19 14.85 -5.20
C ARG A 241 -8.56 16.34 -5.26
N GLN A 242 -8.42 16.96 -6.43
CA GLN A 242 -8.89 18.33 -6.68
C GLN A 242 -10.30 18.30 -7.26
N LEU A 243 -11.22 19.12 -6.74
CA LEU A 243 -12.58 19.20 -7.30
C LEU A 243 -12.59 19.71 -8.75
N ASP A 244 -11.66 20.61 -9.08
CA ASP A 244 -11.43 21.05 -10.46
C ASP A 244 -10.27 20.26 -11.09
N SER A 245 -10.58 19.36 -12.01
CA SER A 245 -9.58 18.54 -12.71
C SER A 245 -8.58 19.37 -13.51
N ARG A 246 -8.89 20.63 -13.85
CA ARG A 246 -7.91 21.55 -14.49
C ARG A 246 -6.75 21.90 -13.57
N VAL A 247 -6.94 21.80 -12.25
CA VAL A 247 -5.85 21.92 -11.28
C VAL A 247 -4.99 20.66 -11.32
N THR A 248 -5.60 19.47 -11.34
CA THR A 248 -4.87 18.20 -11.48
C THR A 248 -4.07 18.14 -12.78
N ALA A 249 -4.61 18.64 -13.89
CA ALA A 249 -3.94 18.69 -15.19
C ALA A 249 -2.62 19.49 -15.20
N GLN A 250 -2.44 20.39 -14.23
CA GLN A 250 -1.20 21.16 -14.06
C GLN A 250 -0.17 20.43 -13.17
N ARG A 251 -0.57 19.32 -12.54
CA ARG A 251 0.29 18.55 -11.65
C ARG A 251 0.96 17.43 -12.45
N PRO A 252 2.28 17.23 -12.29
CA PRO A 252 3.03 16.18 -12.99
C PRO A 252 2.81 14.81 -12.33
N LEU A 253 1.55 14.35 -12.31
CA LEU A 253 1.19 13.03 -11.81
C LEU A 253 1.59 11.95 -12.82
N ARG A 254 1.98 10.81 -12.26
CA ARG A 254 2.41 9.61 -12.99
C ARG A 254 1.69 8.38 -12.44
N PHE A 255 1.80 7.27 -13.15
CA PHE A 255 1.13 6.04 -12.79
C PHE A 255 2.03 4.82 -13.00
N PHE A 256 1.93 3.82 -12.14
CA PHE A 256 2.48 2.49 -12.41
C PHE A 256 1.44 1.42 -12.06
N VAL A 257 1.24 0.47 -12.96
CA VAL A 257 0.38 -0.70 -12.71
C VAL A 257 1.07 -1.67 -11.76
N TRP A 258 0.30 -2.20 -10.80
CA TRP A 258 0.74 -3.27 -9.89
C TRP A 258 -0.28 -4.43 -9.79
N GLY A 259 -1.40 -4.39 -10.52
CA GLY A 259 -2.38 -5.47 -10.51
C GLY A 259 -3.66 -5.16 -11.27
N TRP A 260 -4.67 -5.98 -11.03
CA TRP A 260 -6.01 -5.84 -11.61
C TRP A 260 -7.10 -6.06 -10.55
N GLY A 261 -8.33 -5.66 -10.87
CA GLY A 261 -9.53 -5.96 -10.11
C GLY A 261 -10.43 -6.94 -10.84
N GLU A 262 -11.63 -6.50 -11.25
CA GLU A 262 -12.48 -7.29 -12.13
C GLU A 262 -11.87 -7.42 -13.54
N ALA A 263 -11.95 -8.61 -14.14
CA ALA A 263 -11.56 -8.84 -15.53
C ALA A 263 -12.48 -9.88 -16.16
N ASP A 264 -12.95 -9.59 -17.38
CA ASP A 264 -13.72 -10.52 -18.20
C ASP A 264 -13.12 -10.53 -19.63
N PRO A 265 -12.52 -11.66 -20.08
CA PRO A 265 -12.36 -12.93 -19.35
C PRO A 265 -11.36 -12.80 -18.17
N PRO A 266 -11.40 -13.75 -17.20
CA PRO A 266 -10.46 -13.77 -16.09
C PRO A 266 -9.00 -13.81 -16.55
N ILE A 267 -8.13 -13.10 -15.84
CA ILE A 267 -6.69 -13.13 -16.07
C ILE A 267 -6.14 -14.49 -15.62
N THR A 268 -5.45 -15.18 -16.52
CA THR A 268 -4.82 -16.48 -16.27
C THR A 268 -3.32 -16.46 -16.62
N GLY A 269 -2.61 -17.52 -16.24
CA GLY A 269 -1.17 -17.68 -16.45
C GLY A 269 -0.36 -17.15 -15.27
N THR A 270 0.60 -16.27 -15.55
CA THR A 270 1.46 -15.66 -14.52
C THR A 270 1.17 -14.17 -14.34
N TYR A 271 1.44 -13.66 -13.14
CA TYR A 271 1.40 -12.24 -12.81
C TYR A 271 2.40 -11.46 -13.68
N SER A 272 3.59 -12.01 -13.87
CA SER A 272 4.59 -11.47 -14.79
C SER A 272 4.09 -11.39 -16.24
N GLY A 273 3.33 -12.39 -16.71
CA GLY A 273 2.69 -12.36 -18.02
C GLY A 273 1.51 -11.38 -18.09
N PHE A 274 0.82 -11.11 -16.98
CA PHE A 274 -0.12 -9.99 -16.89
C PHE A 274 0.59 -8.64 -17.06
N LEU A 275 1.74 -8.44 -16.41
CA LEU A 275 2.53 -7.21 -16.55
C LEU A 275 3.06 -7.01 -17.97
N ASP A 276 3.44 -8.08 -18.67
CA ASP A 276 3.83 -7.96 -20.08
C ASP A 276 2.63 -7.52 -20.94
N ARG A 277 1.47 -8.15 -20.76
CA ARG A 277 0.22 -7.80 -21.47
C ARG A 277 -0.24 -6.37 -21.17
N ILE A 278 -0.13 -5.89 -19.92
CA ILE A 278 -0.60 -4.55 -19.59
C ILE A 278 0.28 -3.46 -20.22
N ARG A 279 1.58 -3.73 -20.43
CA ARG A 279 2.46 -2.84 -21.21
C ARG A 279 1.99 -2.74 -22.66
N GLU A 280 1.62 -3.87 -23.28
CA GLU A 280 1.09 -3.90 -24.65
C GLU A 280 -0.22 -3.11 -24.77
N LEU A 281 -1.03 -3.07 -23.71
CA LEU A 281 -2.27 -2.27 -23.64
C LEU A 281 -2.03 -0.77 -23.42
N GLY A 282 -0.78 -0.33 -23.34
CA GLY A 282 -0.39 1.08 -23.27
C GLY A 282 -0.11 1.60 -21.87
N PHE A 283 -0.01 0.73 -20.85
CA PHE A 283 0.27 1.15 -19.49
C PHE A 283 1.75 1.12 -19.12
N PRO A 284 2.19 2.05 -18.26
CA PRO A 284 3.47 1.94 -17.59
C PRO A 284 3.46 0.83 -16.51
N VAL A 285 4.49 -0.01 -16.53
CA VAL A 285 4.86 -0.91 -15.43
C VAL A 285 6.24 -0.52 -14.97
N ASN A 286 6.50 -0.62 -13.66
CA ASN A 286 7.78 -0.23 -13.11
C ASN A 286 8.93 -1.02 -13.79
N PRO A 287 9.95 -0.35 -14.35
CA PRO A 287 11.04 -1.03 -15.06
C PRO A 287 11.95 -1.86 -14.13
N LEU A 288 11.87 -1.65 -12.82
CA LEU A 288 12.64 -2.41 -11.84
C LEU A 288 11.95 -3.71 -11.41
N THR A 289 10.71 -3.96 -11.84
CA THR A 289 10.02 -5.23 -11.56
C THR A 289 10.86 -6.42 -12.03
N ARG A 290 11.12 -7.36 -11.12
CA ARG A 290 12.00 -8.51 -11.34
C ARG A 290 11.27 -9.82 -11.08
N ARG A 291 11.47 -10.81 -11.96
CA ARG A 291 11.09 -12.21 -11.70
C ARG A 291 12.20 -12.86 -10.88
N CYS A 292 11.82 -13.59 -9.85
CA CYS A 292 12.72 -14.24 -8.91
C CYS A 292 12.39 -15.74 -8.84
N ASP A 293 13.39 -16.60 -8.96
CA ASP A 293 13.23 -18.07 -8.93
C ASP A 293 13.34 -18.66 -7.51
N SER A 294 13.74 -17.87 -6.51
CA SER A 294 13.82 -18.30 -5.10
C SER A 294 13.65 -17.17 -4.09
N GLU A 295 13.51 -17.53 -2.81
CA GLU A 295 13.48 -16.56 -1.71
C GLU A 295 14.79 -15.76 -1.60
N GLU A 296 15.94 -16.38 -1.89
CA GLU A 296 17.25 -15.72 -1.89
C GLU A 296 17.33 -14.60 -2.92
N GLU A 297 16.69 -14.77 -4.08
CA GLU A 297 16.64 -13.72 -5.10
C GLU A 297 15.74 -12.55 -4.69
N LEU A 298 14.67 -12.79 -3.91
CA LEU A 298 13.83 -11.74 -3.33
C LEU A 298 14.64 -10.90 -2.33
N ILE A 299 15.37 -11.56 -1.44
CA ILE A 299 16.22 -10.91 -0.42
C ILE A 299 17.31 -10.07 -1.11
N ALA A 300 18.03 -10.67 -2.06
CA ALA A 300 19.07 -9.97 -2.80
C ALA A 300 18.53 -8.75 -3.58
N TYR A 301 17.33 -8.85 -4.16
CA TYR A 301 16.70 -7.74 -4.85
C TYR A 301 16.23 -6.64 -3.89
N HIS A 302 15.66 -7.01 -2.73
CA HIS A 302 15.33 -6.07 -1.67
C HIS A 302 16.56 -5.27 -1.23
N ASP A 303 17.67 -5.94 -0.93
CA ASP A 303 18.89 -5.29 -0.44
C ASP A 303 19.53 -4.36 -1.48
N ASP A 304 19.55 -4.75 -2.76
CA ASP A 304 20.00 -3.87 -3.85
C ASP A 304 19.12 -2.63 -3.97
N LEU A 305 17.78 -2.82 -3.97
CA LEU A 305 16.85 -1.72 -4.13
C LEU A 305 16.89 -0.77 -2.92
N GLU A 306 17.07 -1.31 -1.71
CA GLU A 306 17.21 -0.52 -0.49
C GLU A 306 18.40 0.45 -0.58
N GLN A 307 19.54 -0.02 -1.08
CA GLN A 307 20.77 0.78 -1.20
C GLN A 307 20.61 1.94 -2.19
N ARG A 308 19.94 1.69 -3.33
CA ARG A 308 19.77 2.70 -4.39
C ARG A 308 18.46 3.47 -4.33
N ARG A 309 17.58 3.24 -3.34
CA ARG A 309 16.22 3.82 -3.29
C ARG A 309 16.20 5.35 -3.41
N PHE A 310 17.26 6.02 -2.94
CA PHE A 310 17.38 7.47 -2.99
C PHE A 310 17.85 8.01 -4.34
N GLU A 311 18.42 7.17 -5.20
CA GLU A 311 18.81 7.52 -6.57
C GLU A 311 17.61 7.52 -7.52
N LEU A 312 16.51 6.86 -7.12
CA LEU A 312 15.28 6.82 -7.90
C LEU A 312 14.60 8.20 -7.93
N PRO A 313 13.98 8.56 -9.06
CA PRO A 313 13.29 9.84 -9.18
C PRO A 313 11.97 9.89 -8.43
N TYR A 314 11.57 8.80 -7.77
CA TYR A 314 10.32 8.65 -7.01
C TYR A 314 10.59 7.90 -5.72
N ASP A 315 9.67 8.03 -4.75
CA ASP A 315 9.81 7.40 -3.45
C ASP A 315 9.21 5.99 -3.44
N ILE A 316 9.91 5.10 -2.76
CA ILE A 316 9.52 3.71 -2.52
C ILE A 316 9.78 3.37 -1.05
N ASP A 317 8.89 2.60 -0.43
CA ASP A 317 8.97 2.27 1.00
C ASP A 317 9.29 0.78 1.26
N GLY A 318 9.61 0.03 0.21
CA GLY A 318 9.99 -1.37 0.27
C GLY A 318 9.90 -2.06 -1.09
N VAL A 319 9.72 -3.38 -1.03
CA VAL A 319 9.43 -4.27 -2.15
C VAL A 319 8.10 -4.98 -1.89
N VAL A 320 7.30 -5.18 -2.92
CA VAL A 320 6.16 -6.09 -2.88
C VAL A 320 6.57 -7.39 -3.56
N ASP A 321 6.54 -8.47 -2.80
CA ASP A 321 6.85 -9.82 -3.28
C ASP A 321 5.55 -10.59 -3.49
N LYS A 322 5.39 -11.20 -4.66
CA LYS A 322 4.18 -11.92 -5.08
C LYS A 322 4.55 -13.29 -5.62
N VAL A 323 3.77 -14.32 -5.33
CA VAL A 323 3.83 -15.59 -6.08
C VAL A 323 3.48 -15.33 -7.54
N ASP A 324 4.27 -15.79 -8.50
CA ASP A 324 4.08 -15.45 -9.92
C ASP A 324 2.90 -16.20 -10.56
N ASP A 325 2.64 -17.44 -10.17
CA ASP A 325 1.57 -18.27 -10.75
C ASP A 325 0.19 -17.86 -10.21
N ILE A 326 -0.71 -17.44 -11.10
CA ILE A 326 -2.05 -16.93 -10.72
C ILE A 326 -2.94 -18.05 -10.17
N ALA A 327 -2.83 -19.27 -10.68
CA ALA A 327 -3.61 -20.40 -10.16
C ALA A 327 -3.17 -20.75 -8.72
N LEU A 328 -1.89 -20.57 -8.38
CA LEU A 328 -1.42 -20.68 -7.00
C LEU A 328 -1.93 -19.53 -6.12
N GLN A 329 -1.97 -18.29 -6.63
CA GLN A 329 -2.56 -17.15 -5.91
C GLN A 329 -4.03 -17.43 -5.55
N GLU A 330 -4.83 -17.92 -6.49
CA GLU A 330 -6.24 -18.27 -6.28
C GLU A 330 -6.41 -19.36 -5.21
N ARG A 331 -5.59 -20.41 -5.25
CA ARG A 331 -5.58 -21.48 -4.24
C ARG A 331 -5.20 -20.97 -2.85
N LEU A 332 -4.21 -20.09 -2.78
CA LEU A 332 -3.73 -19.48 -1.53
C LEU A 332 -4.79 -18.54 -0.93
N GLY A 333 -5.50 -17.78 -1.77
CA GLY A 333 -6.56 -16.87 -1.35
C GLY A 333 -6.08 -15.85 -0.30
N PHE A 334 -6.97 -15.55 0.66
CA PHE A 334 -6.78 -14.48 1.65
C PHE A 334 -6.86 -15.00 3.10
N VAL A 335 -6.12 -14.36 4.01
CA VAL A 335 -6.37 -14.38 5.46
C VAL A 335 -6.93 -13.02 5.83
N GLN A 336 -8.12 -12.99 6.44
CA GLN A 336 -8.82 -11.73 6.73
C GLN A 336 -8.93 -10.84 5.48
N ARG A 337 -8.18 -9.74 5.43
CA ARG A 337 -8.11 -8.78 4.33
C ARG A 337 -6.68 -8.62 3.77
N ALA A 338 -5.87 -9.68 3.84
CA ALA A 338 -4.53 -9.73 3.26
C ALA A 338 -4.36 -11.00 2.39
N PRO A 339 -3.79 -10.90 1.17
CA PRO A 339 -3.52 -12.06 0.34
C PRO A 339 -2.42 -12.92 0.97
N ARG A 340 -2.59 -14.25 0.99
CA ARG A 340 -1.53 -15.16 1.45
C ARG A 340 -0.33 -15.19 0.48
N TRP A 341 -0.57 -14.84 -0.78
CA TRP A 341 0.35 -14.97 -1.89
C TRP A 341 1.19 -13.72 -2.18
N ALA A 342 1.02 -12.64 -1.41
CA ALA A 342 1.83 -11.43 -1.53
C ALA A 342 2.16 -10.83 -0.17
N ILE A 343 3.31 -10.17 -0.07
CA ILE A 343 3.79 -9.50 1.14
C ILE A 343 4.53 -8.21 0.79
N ALA A 344 4.43 -7.20 1.66
CA ALA A 344 5.21 -5.97 1.56
C ALA A 344 6.47 -6.09 2.43
N HIS A 345 7.61 -6.36 1.80
CA HIS A 345 8.92 -6.36 2.46
C HIS A 345 9.41 -4.92 2.61
N LYS A 346 9.25 -4.37 3.81
CA LYS A 346 9.50 -2.96 4.12
C LYS A 346 10.99 -2.70 4.28
N PHE A 347 11.43 -1.56 3.77
CA PHE A 347 12.78 -1.09 4.06
C PHE A 347 12.96 -0.69 5.53
N SER A 348 14.20 -0.72 5.99
CA SER A 348 14.53 -0.23 7.32
C SER A 348 14.22 1.27 7.42
N PRO A 349 13.50 1.71 8.50
CA PRO A 349 13.29 3.12 8.78
C PRO A 349 14.64 3.85 8.82
N GLN A 350 14.70 5.05 8.25
CA GLN A 350 15.92 5.85 8.27
C GLN A 350 16.40 6.03 9.72
N LYS A 351 17.60 5.53 10.07
CA LYS A 351 18.29 6.03 11.26
C LYS A 351 18.65 7.48 10.95
N ALA A 352 17.96 8.42 11.58
CA ALA A 352 18.37 9.81 11.54
C ALA A 352 19.79 9.88 12.12
N PHE A 353 20.79 10.11 11.27
CA PHE A 353 22.07 10.59 11.74
C PHE A 353 21.84 12.06 12.12
N THR A 354 21.66 12.30 13.41
CA THR A 354 21.80 13.64 14.02
C THR A 354 23.26 14.00 14.18
#